data_AF-A0A847LHP7-F1
#
_entry.id   AF-A0A847LHP7-F1
#
_cell.length_a   1.000
_cell.length_b   1.000
_cell.length_c   1.000
_cell.angle_alpha   90.00
_cell.angle_beta   90.00
_cell.angle_gamma   90.00
#
_symmetry.space_group_name_H-M   'P 1'
#
loop_
_entity.id
_entity.type
_entity.pdbx_description
1 polymer ?
#
loop_
_entity_poly.entity_id
_entity_poly.type
_entity_poly.pdbx_seq_one_letter_code
_entity_poly.pdbx_strand_id
1 'polypeptide(L)'
;MSQNDFLRGVSLFSGLTDDELKNLGGKAEAVQFVRDAFICKEGQAADSMFVIKSGIVQIFCDDGKGGRKILTHLKLGEYFGEMALLTEEPRTASAVALAETEVIRIKKDDFHSLLRTSPGVALSIIKTLCERLAKANIGTASEKKTYVYAVMGPDTGSGKSLFARNLAYAMQQVLGRDILLYDPNLRDDKVARFLGVAKHSRIIDELVDRERVSDLKKYVEKAPCGLHTIVPQENGLTDLRLKEFHTFSIMKTVMETYEFIVVDSSSMFTKVTKEIVQGVDKIVYLISSRNVSVNGLIKHFEDTRRTWKVDPTKVLYGVNRMTDDPAKESKILEEDKAFLRFELPYDKALADNRTPDTQVLVQREPNHPIAKAITEIAHAMLFDQVLGLSLPTFDTDPGKKELARRWAETGLQELGALLRRTELKTPVTRNGQTVHLLEGRTAKWLLNQHVVALVNFANRFKQEFGLDKVIFTMNGQESVV
;
A
#
# COMPACT_ATOMS: atom_id res chain seq x y z
N MET A 1 -5.98 -43.95 -22.99
CA MET A 1 -5.89 -43.59 -21.55
C MET A 1 -7.26 -43.84 -20.95
N SER A 2 -7.35 -44.61 -19.87
CA SER A 2 -8.62 -44.86 -19.18
C SER A 2 -9.07 -43.65 -18.37
N GLN A 3 -10.34 -43.64 -17.92
CA GLN A 3 -10.85 -42.62 -17.02
C GLN A 3 -10.05 -42.58 -15.69
N ASN A 4 -9.62 -43.75 -15.20
CA ASN A 4 -8.85 -43.87 -13.96
C ASN A 4 -7.42 -43.32 -14.13
N ASP A 5 -6.78 -43.58 -15.28
CA ASP A 5 -5.45 -43.03 -15.59
C ASP A 5 -5.48 -41.50 -15.67
N PHE A 6 -6.54 -40.94 -16.28
CA PHE A 6 -6.76 -39.50 -16.32
C PHE A 6 -6.97 -38.92 -14.92
N LEU A 7 -7.90 -39.49 -14.14
CA LEU A 7 -8.22 -39.03 -12.79
C LEU A 7 -7.00 -39.08 -11.85
N ARG A 8 -6.14 -40.10 -11.97
CA ARG A 8 -4.87 -40.18 -11.22
C ARG A 8 -3.93 -39.00 -11.50
N GLY A 9 -3.97 -38.45 -12.71
CA GLY A 9 -3.18 -37.26 -13.10
C GLY A 9 -3.75 -35.92 -12.60
N VAL A 10 -4.97 -35.90 -12.04
CA VAL A 10 -5.60 -34.70 -11.48
C VAL A 10 -5.08 -34.49 -10.05
N SER A 11 -4.56 -33.30 -9.75
CA SER A 11 -3.97 -32.95 -8.44
C SER A 11 -4.91 -33.19 -7.24
N LEU A 12 -6.22 -33.08 -7.47
CA LEU A 12 -7.28 -33.38 -6.50
C LEU A 12 -7.27 -34.84 -6.02
N PHE A 13 -6.96 -35.79 -6.92
CA PHE A 13 -7.06 -37.23 -6.67
C PHE A 13 -5.70 -37.92 -6.60
N SER A 14 -4.59 -37.19 -6.68
CA SER A 14 -3.23 -37.75 -6.64
C SER A 14 -2.88 -38.47 -5.33
N GLY A 15 -3.69 -38.30 -4.28
CA GLY A 15 -3.58 -39.00 -3.00
C GLY A 15 -4.54 -40.19 -2.82
N LEU A 16 -5.32 -40.56 -3.85
CA LEU A 16 -6.21 -41.72 -3.80
C LEU A 16 -5.47 -43.04 -4.09
N THR A 17 -5.89 -44.11 -3.43
CA THR A 17 -5.51 -45.48 -3.75
C THR A 17 -6.17 -45.98 -5.05
N ASP A 18 -5.67 -47.09 -5.59
CA ASP A 18 -6.18 -47.68 -6.85
C ASP A 18 -7.65 -48.09 -6.77
N ASP A 19 -8.10 -48.63 -5.64
CA ASP A 19 -9.50 -49.01 -5.43
C ASP A 19 -10.42 -47.79 -5.23
N GLU A 20 -9.94 -46.71 -4.59
CA GLU A 20 -10.68 -45.44 -4.51
C GLU A 20 -10.80 -44.77 -5.88
N LEU A 21 -9.71 -44.74 -6.68
CA LEU A 21 -9.73 -44.24 -8.06
C LEU A 21 -10.67 -45.06 -8.95
N LYS A 22 -10.72 -46.39 -8.75
CA LYS A 22 -11.61 -47.29 -9.49
C LYS A 22 -13.09 -47.10 -9.08
N ASN A 23 -13.36 -46.91 -7.79
CA ASN A 23 -14.69 -46.59 -7.28
C ASN A 23 -15.19 -45.24 -7.81
N LEU A 24 -14.37 -44.17 -7.69
CA LEU A 24 -14.66 -42.86 -8.27
C LEU A 24 -14.84 -42.95 -9.80
N GLY A 25 -13.90 -43.60 -10.49
CA GLY A 25 -13.92 -43.75 -11.95
C GLY A 25 -15.17 -44.46 -12.48
N GLY A 26 -15.74 -45.40 -11.72
CA GLY A 26 -17.02 -46.06 -12.04
C GLY A 26 -18.28 -45.25 -11.72
N LYS A 27 -18.16 -44.17 -10.93
CA LYS A 27 -19.26 -43.27 -10.53
C LYS A 27 -19.29 -41.96 -11.33
N ALA A 28 -18.14 -41.55 -11.88
CA ALA A 28 -17.96 -40.26 -12.53
C ALA A 28 -18.48 -40.27 -13.98
N GLU A 29 -19.29 -39.28 -14.34
CA GLU A 29 -19.97 -39.18 -15.63
C GLU A 29 -19.15 -38.31 -16.60
N ALA A 30 -18.82 -38.81 -17.79
CA ALA A 30 -18.24 -37.98 -18.85
C ALA A 30 -19.34 -37.18 -19.55
N VAL A 31 -19.20 -35.85 -19.60
CA VAL A 31 -20.19 -34.92 -20.17
C VAL A 31 -19.49 -33.98 -21.15
N GLN A 32 -20.09 -33.80 -22.34
CA GLN A 32 -19.57 -32.90 -23.38
C GLN A 32 -20.39 -31.62 -23.46
N PHE A 33 -19.70 -30.50 -23.65
CA PHE A 33 -20.27 -29.18 -23.85
C PHE A 33 -19.73 -28.58 -25.15
N VAL A 34 -20.64 -28.07 -25.98
CA VAL A 34 -20.30 -27.26 -27.14
C VAL A 34 -19.79 -25.89 -26.70
N ARG A 35 -19.09 -25.20 -27.60
CA ARG A 35 -18.64 -23.82 -27.38
C ARG A 35 -19.80 -22.90 -26.99
N ASP A 36 -19.50 -21.95 -26.10
CA ASP A 36 -20.37 -20.92 -25.52
C ASP A 36 -21.55 -21.48 -24.68
N ALA A 37 -21.58 -22.80 -24.42
CA ALA A 37 -22.53 -23.43 -23.50
C ALA A 37 -22.15 -23.21 -22.02
N PHE A 38 -23.15 -22.92 -21.19
CA PHE A 38 -22.99 -22.86 -19.74
C PHE A 38 -22.95 -24.27 -19.13
N ILE A 39 -21.95 -24.52 -18.29
CA ILE A 39 -21.83 -25.76 -17.50
C ILE A 39 -22.56 -25.59 -16.15
N CYS A 40 -22.44 -24.41 -15.54
CA CYS A 40 -23.28 -23.96 -14.43
C CYS A 40 -23.37 -22.43 -14.41
N LYS A 41 -24.37 -21.88 -13.74
CA LYS A 41 -24.54 -20.44 -13.51
C LYS A 41 -24.42 -20.10 -12.03
N GLU A 42 -23.97 -18.88 -11.78
CA GLU A 42 -24.00 -18.24 -10.46
C GLU A 42 -25.42 -18.27 -9.86
N GLY A 43 -25.52 -18.42 -8.54
CA GLY A 43 -26.80 -18.50 -7.82
C GLY A 43 -27.58 -19.81 -7.99
N GLN A 44 -27.16 -20.75 -8.83
CA GLN A 44 -27.78 -22.08 -8.91
C GLN A 44 -27.39 -22.96 -7.71
N ALA A 45 -28.24 -23.92 -7.35
CA ALA A 45 -27.85 -24.97 -6.39
C ALA A 45 -26.71 -25.85 -6.94
N ALA A 46 -25.85 -26.36 -6.07
CA ALA A 46 -24.74 -27.23 -6.45
C ALA A 46 -25.05 -28.71 -6.18
N ASP A 47 -25.20 -29.48 -7.25
CA ASP A 47 -25.50 -30.92 -7.27
C ASP A 47 -24.27 -31.79 -7.58
N SER A 48 -23.21 -31.18 -8.08
CA SER A 48 -22.05 -31.85 -8.68
C SER A 48 -20.84 -30.91 -8.82
N MET A 49 -19.65 -31.46 -8.99
CA MET A 49 -18.45 -30.74 -9.40
C MET A 49 -17.89 -31.29 -10.72
N PHE A 50 -17.00 -30.56 -11.37
CA PHE A 50 -16.52 -30.86 -12.72
C PHE A 50 -15.00 -30.81 -12.81
N VAL A 51 -14.41 -31.74 -13.55
CA VAL A 51 -12.97 -31.84 -13.83
C VAL A 51 -12.75 -31.85 -15.35
N ILE A 52 -11.91 -30.96 -15.87
CA ILE A 52 -11.79 -30.74 -17.32
C ILE A 52 -10.89 -31.80 -17.95
N LYS A 53 -11.45 -32.61 -18.84
CA LYS A 53 -10.78 -33.68 -19.58
C LYS A 53 -10.35 -33.25 -20.99
N SER A 54 -11.03 -32.25 -21.57
CA SER A 54 -10.58 -31.53 -22.77
C SER A 54 -11.25 -30.15 -22.85
N GLY A 55 -10.74 -29.25 -23.69
CA GLY A 55 -11.29 -27.90 -23.88
C GLY A 55 -10.80 -26.85 -22.87
N ILE A 56 -11.54 -25.75 -22.77
CA ILE A 56 -11.23 -24.59 -21.91
C ILE A 56 -12.53 -24.03 -21.33
N VAL A 57 -12.58 -23.83 -20.02
CA VAL A 57 -13.74 -23.25 -19.32
C VAL A 57 -13.37 -21.88 -18.75
N GLN A 58 -14.19 -20.86 -19.03
CA GLN A 58 -14.10 -19.57 -18.36
C GLN A 58 -15.00 -19.56 -17.12
N ILE A 59 -14.45 -19.13 -15.99
CA ILE A 59 -15.18 -18.89 -14.74
C ILE A 59 -15.32 -17.38 -14.56
N PHE A 60 -16.53 -16.90 -14.32
CA PHE A 60 -16.83 -15.47 -14.12
C PHE A 60 -18.01 -15.27 -13.16
N CYS A 61 -18.08 -14.10 -12.51
CA CYS A 61 -19.27 -13.63 -11.79
C CYS A 61 -19.78 -12.32 -12.39
N ASP A 62 -20.96 -11.86 -11.97
CA ASP A 62 -21.37 -10.47 -12.19
C ASP A 62 -20.41 -9.49 -11.48
N ASP A 63 -20.28 -8.26 -11.96
CA ASP A 63 -19.46 -7.21 -11.33
C ASP A 63 -20.29 -6.21 -10.48
N GLY A 64 -21.60 -6.43 -10.38
CA GLY A 64 -22.55 -5.56 -9.67
C GLY A 64 -22.93 -4.31 -10.47
N LYS A 65 -22.46 -4.18 -11.71
CA LYS A 65 -22.67 -3.03 -12.61
C LYS A 65 -23.17 -3.47 -14.00
N GLY A 66 -23.51 -4.76 -14.17
CA GLY A 66 -23.97 -5.34 -15.44
C GLY A 66 -22.84 -5.80 -16.36
N GLY A 67 -21.59 -5.80 -15.89
CA GLY A 67 -20.45 -6.43 -16.55
C GLY A 67 -20.18 -7.85 -16.03
N ARG A 68 -19.17 -8.51 -16.60
CA ARG A 68 -18.71 -9.83 -16.16
C ARG A 68 -17.29 -9.74 -15.63
N LYS A 69 -17.10 -10.03 -14.34
CA LYS A 69 -15.77 -10.18 -13.75
C LYS A 69 -15.26 -11.60 -14.03
N ILE A 70 -14.39 -11.73 -15.02
CA ILE A 70 -13.67 -12.99 -15.27
C ILE A 70 -12.78 -13.29 -14.06
N LEU A 71 -12.95 -14.48 -13.46
CA LEU A 71 -12.20 -14.93 -12.30
C LEU A 71 -10.99 -15.78 -12.72
N THR A 72 -11.16 -16.68 -13.69
CA THR A 72 -10.06 -17.49 -14.25
C THR A 72 -10.48 -18.20 -15.55
N HIS A 73 -9.51 -18.79 -16.25
CA HIS A 73 -9.70 -19.76 -17.32
C HIS A 73 -9.07 -21.09 -16.92
N LEU A 74 -9.86 -22.16 -16.90
CA LEU A 74 -9.46 -23.50 -16.49
C LEU A 74 -9.28 -24.42 -17.71
N LYS A 75 -8.33 -25.36 -17.61
CA LYS A 75 -7.89 -26.25 -18.69
C LYS A 75 -7.81 -27.71 -18.21
N LEU A 76 -7.34 -28.60 -19.09
CA LEU A 76 -7.05 -30.02 -18.82
C LEU A 76 -6.47 -30.26 -17.41
N GLY A 77 -7.13 -31.12 -16.63
CA GLY A 77 -6.71 -31.49 -15.27
C GLY A 77 -7.11 -30.51 -14.17
N GLU A 78 -7.63 -29.32 -14.51
CA GLU A 78 -8.22 -28.39 -13.54
C GLU A 78 -9.71 -28.69 -13.31
N TYR A 79 -10.25 -28.20 -12.20
CA TYR A 79 -11.59 -28.54 -11.72
C TYR A 79 -12.30 -27.35 -11.08
N PHE A 80 -13.63 -27.40 -11.02
CA PHE A 80 -14.45 -26.34 -10.42
C PHE A 80 -15.78 -26.85 -9.86
N GLY A 81 -16.43 -25.99 -9.07
CA GLY A 81 -17.72 -26.26 -8.44
C GLY A 81 -17.62 -26.90 -7.06
N GLU A 82 -16.40 -27.21 -6.58
CA GLU A 82 -16.15 -27.86 -5.28
C GLU A 82 -16.53 -26.96 -4.10
N MET A 83 -16.36 -25.63 -4.21
CA MET A 83 -16.67 -24.68 -3.15
C MET A 83 -18.13 -24.79 -2.68
N ALA A 84 -19.07 -24.78 -3.63
CA ALA A 84 -20.50 -24.85 -3.35
C ALA A 84 -20.97 -26.24 -2.87
N LEU A 85 -20.17 -27.30 -3.08
CA LEU A 85 -20.39 -28.59 -2.42
C LEU A 85 -19.86 -28.59 -0.98
N LEU A 86 -18.79 -27.83 -0.69
CA LEU A 86 -18.17 -27.74 0.64
C LEU A 86 -18.90 -26.79 1.60
N THR A 87 -19.39 -25.63 1.12
CA THR A 87 -20.12 -24.67 1.96
C THR A 87 -21.63 -24.93 2.00
N GLU A 88 -22.13 -25.82 1.14
CA GLU A 88 -23.56 -26.07 0.89
C GLU A 88 -24.36 -24.84 0.38
N GLU A 89 -23.66 -23.79 -0.05
CA GLU A 89 -24.23 -22.57 -0.62
C GLU A 89 -24.49 -22.71 -2.14
N PRO A 90 -25.23 -21.77 -2.78
CA PRO A 90 -25.31 -21.68 -4.23
C PRO A 90 -23.95 -21.47 -4.92
N ARG A 91 -23.90 -21.73 -6.23
CA ARG A 91 -22.72 -21.48 -7.07
C ARG A 91 -22.27 -20.01 -6.95
N THR A 92 -21.04 -19.80 -6.49
CA THR A 92 -20.42 -18.47 -6.34
C THR A 92 -19.93 -17.84 -7.65
N ALA A 93 -20.02 -18.57 -8.77
CA ALA A 93 -19.65 -18.10 -10.09
C ALA A 93 -20.34 -18.92 -11.20
N SER A 94 -20.42 -18.34 -12.39
CA SER A 94 -20.81 -19.01 -13.63
C SER A 94 -19.61 -19.67 -14.31
N ALA A 95 -19.86 -20.76 -15.03
CA ALA A 95 -18.88 -21.49 -15.83
C ALA A 95 -19.39 -21.69 -17.27
N VAL A 96 -18.59 -21.30 -18.26
CA VAL A 96 -18.92 -21.41 -19.69
C VAL A 96 -17.77 -22.04 -20.48
N ALA A 97 -18.10 -22.94 -21.42
CA ALA A 97 -17.11 -23.56 -22.30
C ALA A 97 -16.70 -22.60 -23.42
N LEU A 98 -15.42 -22.28 -23.58
CA LEU A 98 -14.92 -21.39 -24.66
C LEU A 98 -14.60 -22.15 -25.98
N ALA A 99 -14.61 -23.47 -25.91
CA ALA A 99 -14.42 -24.40 -27.02
C ALA A 99 -15.25 -25.66 -26.76
N GLU A 100 -15.26 -26.62 -27.67
CA GLU A 100 -15.72 -27.98 -27.36
C GLU A 100 -14.93 -28.51 -26.15
N THR A 101 -15.64 -28.93 -25.12
CA THR A 101 -15.09 -29.19 -23.78
C THR A 101 -15.70 -30.47 -23.21
N GLU A 102 -14.88 -31.46 -22.92
CA GLU A 102 -15.28 -32.64 -22.16
C GLU A 102 -14.92 -32.46 -20.68
N VAL A 103 -15.88 -32.69 -19.79
CA VAL A 103 -15.68 -32.71 -18.34
C VAL A 103 -16.08 -34.05 -17.74
N ILE A 104 -15.39 -34.43 -16.69
CA ILE A 104 -15.82 -35.50 -15.78
C ILE A 104 -16.63 -34.86 -14.65
N ARG A 105 -17.91 -35.20 -14.55
CA ARG A 105 -18.85 -34.77 -13.51
C ARG A 105 -18.86 -35.77 -12.35
N ILE A 106 -18.79 -35.26 -11.13
CA ILE A 106 -18.86 -36.04 -9.89
C ILE A 106 -20.02 -35.47 -9.06
N LYS A 107 -20.96 -36.31 -8.63
CA LYS A 107 -22.16 -35.88 -7.90
C LYS A 107 -21.84 -35.52 -6.45
N LYS A 108 -22.69 -34.68 -5.83
CA LYS A 108 -22.53 -34.20 -4.45
C LYS A 108 -22.31 -35.35 -3.46
N ASP A 109 -23.12 -36.40 -3.52
CA ASP A 109 -23.04 -37.53 -2.59
C ASP A 109 -21.75 -38.35 -2.76
N ASP A 110 -21.29 -38.55 -3.99
CA ASP A 110 -20.03 -39.24 -4.28
C ASP A 110 -18.81 -38.41 -3.82
N PHE A 111 -18.87 -37.09 -3.98
CA PHE A 111 -17.86 -36.16 -3.48
C PHE A 111 -17.80 -36.13 -1.94
N HIS A 112 -18.94 -36.06 -1.24
CA HIS A 112 -18.96 -36.17 0.22
C HIS A 112 -18.56 -37.56 0.71
N SER A 113 -18.87 -38.62 -0.04
CA SER A 113 -18.39 -39.96 0.29
C SER A 113 -16.85 -40.03 0.21
N LEU A 114 -16.24 -39.47 -0.84
CA LEU A 114 -14.78 -39.36 -0.97
C LEU A 114 -14.15 -38.55 0.17
N LEU A 115 -14.74 -37.40 0.54
CA LEU A 115 -14.26 -36.58 1.65
C LEU A 115 -14.28 -37.32 3.00
N ARG A 116 -15.22 -38.24 3.19
CA ARG A 116 -15.34 -39.05 4.42
C ARG A 116 -14.38 -40.24 4.43
N THR A 117 -14.12 -40.86 3.28
CA THR A 117 -13.23 -42.04 3.20
C THR A 117 -11.76 -41.67 3.02
N SER A 118 -11.46 -40.53 2.39
CA SER A 118 -10.12 -40.18 1.92
C SER A 118 -9.67 -38.77 2.37
N PRO A 119 -9.01 -38.66 3.55
CA PRO A 119 -8.50 -37.38 4.05
C PRO A 119 -7.49 -36.69 3.10
N GLY A 120 -6.81 -37.45 2.24
CA GLY A 120 -5.89 -36.92 1.22
C GLY A 120 -6.59 -35.99 0.23
N VAL A 121 -7.82 -36.30 -0.19
CA VAL A 121 -8.61 -35.45 -1.10
C VAL A 121 -8.99 -34.14 -0.41
N ALA A 122 -9.41 -34.20 0.86
CA ALA A 122 -9.73 -33.01 1.65
C ALA A 122 -8.53 -32.06 1.77
N LEU A 123 -7.33 -32.59 2.05
CA LEU A 123 -6.09 -31.82 2.09
C LEU A 123 -5.72 -31.21 0.73
N SER A 124 -5.89 -31.96 -0.38
CA SER A 124 -5.68 -31.42 -1.72
C SER A 124 -6.63 -30.27 -2.05
N ILE A 125 -7.91 -30.35 -1.65
CA ILE A 125 -8.86 -29.25 -1.85
C ILE A 125 -8.47 -28.05 -0.98
N ILE A 126 -8.18 -28.24 0.30
CA ILE A 126 -7.74 -27.15 1.20
C ILE A 126 -6.53 -26.44 0.61
N LYS A 127 -5.51 -27.19 0.15
CA LYS A 127 -4.33 -26.61 -0.51
C LYS A 127 -4.72 -25.81 -1.76
N THR A 128 -5.55 -26.36 -2.64
CA THR A 128 -5.99 -25.65 -3.86
C THR A 128 -6.86 -24.43 -3.55
N LEU A 129 -7.68 -24.45 -2.49
CA LEU A 129 -8.44 -23.29 -2.03
C LEU A 129 -7.52 -22.23 -1.41
N CYS A 130 -6.49 -22.60 -0.65
CA CYS A 130 -5.47 -21.67 -0.18
C CYS A 130 -4.66 -21.06 -1.33
N GLU A 131 -4.30 -21.83 -2.35
CA GLU A 131 -3.66 -21.31 -3.57
C GLU A 131 -4.60 -20.40 -4.37
N ARG A 132 -5.90 -20.73 -4.45
CA ARG A 132 -6.93 -19.89 -5.09
C ARG A 132 -7.14 -18.60 -4.31
N LEU A 133 -7.18 -18.63 -2.99
CA LEU A 133 -7.27 -17.46 -2.12
C LEU A 133 -6.02 -16.57 -2.22
N ALA A 134 -4.82 -17.15 -2.26
CA ALA A 134 -3.59 -16.41 -2.51
C ALA A 134 -3.63 -15.73 -3.89
N LYS A 135 -4.00 -16.47 -4.95
CA LYS A 135 -4.16 -15.93 -6.32
C LYS A 135 -5.30 -14.93 -6.43
N ALA A 136 -6.37 -15.05 -5.61
CA ALA A 136 -7.50 -14.12 -5.57
C ALA A 136 -7.18 -12.85 -4.79
N ASN A 137 -6.35 -12.90 -3.75
CA ASN A 137 -5.84 -11.71 -3.05
C ASN A 137 -4.79 -10.97 -3.90
N ILE A 138 -4.12 -11.67 -4.83
CA ILE A 138 -3.29 -11.10 -5.91
C ILE A 138 -4.17 -10.64 -7.11
N GLY A 139 -5.39 -11.19 -7.25
CA GLY A 139 -6.30 -11.03 -8.38
C GLY A 139 -7.43 -10.01 -8.17
N THR A 140 -7.75 -9.68 -6.92
CA THR A 140 -7.94 -8.27 -6.60
C THR A 140 -6.64 -7.58 -6.95
N ALA A 141 -6.67 -6.76 -7.98
CA ALA A 141 -5.88 -5.55 -7.90
C ALA A 141 -6.30 -4.86 -6.60
N SER A 142 -5.41 -4.91 -5.60
CA SER A 142 -5.24 -3.72 -4.78
C SER A 142 -5.11 -2.59 -5.78
N GLU A 143 -5.94 -1.56 -5.65
CA GLU A 143 -5.58 -0.26 -6.21
C GLU A 143 -4.13 -0.04 -5.78
N LYS A 144 -3.22 0.12 -6.74
CA LYS A 144 -1.79 0.19 -6.42
C LYS A 144 -1.65 1.43 -5.56
N LYS A 145 -1.50 1.25 -4.25
CA LYS A 145 -1.74 2.34 -3.31
C LYS A 145 -0.52 3.25 -3.36
N THR A 146 -0.64 4.26 -4.21
CA THR A 146 0.40 5.22 -4.51
C THR A 146 0.51 6.21 -3.37
N TYR A 147 1.59 6.10 -2.60
CA TYR A 147 1.94 7.00 -1.52
C TYR A 147 2.77 8.16 -2.09
N VAL A 148 2.24 9.38 -2.00
CA VAL A 148 2.90 10.59 -2.52
C VAL A 148 3.23 11.55 -1.38
N TYR A 149 4.51 11.91 -1.28
CA TYR A 149 5.06 12.80 -0.26
C TYR A 149 5.59 14.07 -0.92
N ALA A 150 4.92 15.20 -0.74
CA ALA A 150 5.36 16.48 -1.31
C ALA A 150 6.31 17.22 -0.35
N VAL A 151 7.43 17.74 -0.88
CA VAL A 151 8.26 18.73 -0.20
C VAL A 151 8.05 20.06 -0.92
N MET A 152 7.53 21.07 -0.22
CA MET A 152 7.22 22.38 -0.76
C MET A 152 7.57 23.49 0.24
N GLY A 153 7.39 24.75 -0.14
CA GLY A 153 7.70 25.89 0.72
C GLY A 153 7.94 27.17 -0.08
N PRO A 154 7.86 28.35 0.56
CA PRO A 154 7.68 29.63 -0.11
C PRO A 154 8.94 30.12 -0.83
N ASP A 155 10.13 29.75 -0.35
CA ASP A 155 11.40 30.26 -0.86
C ASP A 155 12.07 29.26 -1.81
N THR A 156 12.61 29.72 -2.93
CA THR A 156 13.53 28.91 -3.76
C THR A 156 14.80 28.51 -3.01
N GLY A 157 15.18 29.27 -1.98
CA GLY A 157 16.37 29.04 -1.16
C GLY A 157 16.20 28.21 0.11
N SER A 158 15.00 27.71 0.47
CA SER A 158 14.80 27.02 1.78
C SER A 158 15.39 25.61 1.89
N GLY A 159 16.17 25.15 0.91
CA GLY A 159 16.85 23.84 0.91
C GLY A 159 15.98 22.65 0.49
N LYS A 160 14.80 22.89 -0.11
CA LYS A 160 13.81 21.86 -0.46
C LYS A 160 14.39 20.66 -1.23
N SER A 161 15.16 20.89 -2.29
CA SER A 161 15.76 19.81 -3.09
C SER A 161 16.78 18.96 -2.31
N LEU A 162 17.52 19.57 -1.38
CA LEU A 162 18.39 18.82 -0.47
C LEU A 162 17.53 17.98 0.48
N PHE A 163 16.47 18.56 1.05
CA PHE A 163 15.54 17.86 1.93
C PHE A 163 14.85 16.68 1.22
N ALA A 164 14.28 16.90 0.03
CA ALA A 164 13.56 15.89 -0.75
C ALA A 164 14.44 14.71 -1.16
N ARG A 165 15.68 14.96 -1.63
CA ARG A 165 16.66 13.90 -1.90
C ARG A 165 16.95 13.03 -0.68
N ASN A 166 17.18 13.67 0.46
CA ASN A 166 17.50 12.98 1.71
C ASN A 166 16.28 12.23 2.29
N LEU A 167 15.09 12.82 2.21
CA LEU A 167 13.83 12.21 2.63
C LEU A 167 13.55 10.96 1.80
N ALA A 168 13.64 11.05 0.47
CA ALA A 168 13.44 9.91 -0.43
C ALA A 168 14.44 8.78 -0.15
N TYR A 169 15.73 9.09 0.02
CA TYR A 169 16.73 8.07 0.34
C TYR A 169 16.46 7.41 1.71
N ALA A 170 16.18 8.21 2.75
CA ALA A 170 15.83 7.68 4.07
C ALA A 170 14.60 6.78 4.02
N MET A 171 13.54 7.20 3.31
CA MET A 171 12.35 6.37 3.08
C MET A 171 12.67 5.06 2.35
N GLN A 172 13.55 5.10 1.34
CA GLN A 172 13.97 3.92 0.60
C GLN A 172 14.70 2.91 1.51
N GLN A 173 15.60 3.37 2.38
CA GLN A 173 16.28 2.49 3.36
C GLN A 173 15.30 1.88 4.38
N VAL A 174 14.22 2.59 4.72
CA VAL A 174 13.19 2.09 5.67
C VAL A 174 12.26 1.06 5.05
N LEU A 175 11.90 1.24 3.77
CA LEU A 175 10.91 0.43 3.05
C LEU A 175 11.51 -0.76 2.28
N GLY A 176 12.75 -0.66 1.80
CA GLY A 176 13.33 -1.65 0.89
C GLY A 176 12.64 -1.72 -0.48
N ARG A 177 12.08 -0.59 -0.95
CA ARG A 177 11.32 -0.46 -2.21
C ARG A 177 11.94 0.61 -3.11
N ASP A 178 11.61 0.56 -4.40
CA ASP A 178 11.96 1.64 -5.34
C ASP A 178 11.08 2.87 -5.09
N ILE A 179 11.73 4.03 -4.91
CA ILE A 179 11.07 5.33 -4.72
C ILE A 179 11.44 6.23 -5.90
N LEU A 180 10.43 6.85 -6.50
CA LEU A 180 10.64 7.91 -7.49
C LEU A 180 10.79 9.26 -6.76
N LEU A 181 11.96 9.90 -6.91
CA LEU A 181 12.10 11.32 -6.66
C LEU A 181 11.69 12.06 -7.95
N TYR A 182 10.63 12.86 -7.87
CA TYR A 182 9.98 13.50 -9.00
C TYR A 182 10.06 15.03 -8.89
N ASP A 183 10.67 15.66 -9.90
CA ASP A 183 10.53 17.09 -10.16
C ASP A 183 9.44 17.28 -11.24
N PRO A 184 8.34 18.01 -10.97
CA PRO A 184 7.34 18.34 -11.98
C PRO A 184 7.87 19.20 -13.14
N ASN A 185 9.02 19.87 -12.98
CA ASN A 185 9.66 20.68 -14.00
C ASN A 185 10.59 19.83 -14.87
N LEU A 186 10.01 19.12 -15.86
CA LEU A 186 10.73 18.23 -16.79
C LEU A 186 11.84 18.90 -17.64
N ARG A 187 11.98 20.23 -17.56
CA ARG A 187 13.07 21.02 -18.18
C ARG A 187 14.28 21.23 -17.26
N ASP A 188 14.16 20.92 -15.97
CA ASP A 188 15.20 21.17 -14.97
C ASP A 188 15.97 19.88 -14.67
N ASP A 189 17.25 19.87 -15.01
CA ASP A 189 18.12 18.72 -14.79
C ASP A 189 18.72 18.68 -13.38
N LYS A 190 18.39 19.63 -12.49
CA LYS A 190 18.89 19.67 -11.10
C LYS A 190 18.76 18.33 -10.40
N VAL A 191 17.55 17.78 -10.28
CA VAL A 191 17.34 16.55 -9.50
C VAL A 191 18.13 15.37 -10.08
N ALA A 192 18.11 15.19 -11.41
CA ALA A 192 18.90 14.15 -12.08
C ALA A 192 20.43 14.34 -11.87
N ARG A 193 20.95 15.55 -12.09
CA ARG A 193 22.37 15.90 -11.89
C ARG A 193 22.80 15.70 -10.44
N PHE A 194 22.02 16.16 -9.47
CA PHE A 194 22.26 15.95 -8.04
C PHE A 194 22.16 14.47 -7.63
N LEU A 195 21.52 13.60 -8.42
CA LEU A 195 21.53 12.15 -8.24
C LEU A 195 22.62 11.45 -9.08
N GLY A 196 23.52 12.18 -9.75
CA GLY A 196 24.56 11.61 -10.60
C GLY A 196 24.06 11.03 -11.93
N VAL A 197 22.82 11.31 -12.34
CA VAL A 197 22.23 10.87 -13.61
C VAL A 197 22.54 11.89 -14.70
N ALA A 198 23.58 11.62 -15.49
CA ALA A 198 24.02 12.45 -16.61
C ALA A 198 23.37 12.04 -17.96
N LYS A 199 22.04 11.91 -17.98
CA LYS A 199 21.23 11.55 -19.16
C LYS A 199 20.19 12.64 -19.45
N HIS A 200 19.81 12.75 -20.72
CA HIS A 200 18.69 13.56 -21.20
C HIS A 200 17.73 12.67 -22.00
N SER A 201 16.50 13.12 -22.20
CA SER A 201 15.44 12.34 -22.84
C SER A 201 14.57 13.17 -23.79
N ARG A 202 13.60 12.50 -24.43
CA ARG A 202 12.60 13.12 -25.32
C ARG A 202 11.18 13.03 -24.71
N ILE A 203 11.08 13.20 -23.39
CA ILE A 203 9.81 13.04 -22.65
C ILE A 203 8.81 14.16 -22.97
N ILE A 204 9.28 15.39 -23.17
CA ILE A 204 8.41 16.52 -23.53
C ILE A 204 7.92 16.36 -24.97
N ASP A 205 8.72 15.78 -25.88
CA ASP A 205 8.25 15.45 -27.23
C ASP A 205 7.09 14.44 -27.18
N GLU A 206 7.21 13.30 -26.47
CA GLU A 206 6.10 12.33 -26.37
C GLU A 206 4.86 12.94 -25.67
N LEU A 207 5.06 13.77 -24.63
CA LEU A 207 3.96 14.48 -23.97
C LEU A 207 3.26 15.51 -24.86
N VAL A 208 3.99 16.20 -25.74
CA VAL A 208 3.45 17.27 -26.59
C VAL A 208 2.79 16.71 -27.86
N ASP A 209 3.30 15.60 -28.40
CA ASP A 209 2.77 15.00 -29.63
C ASP A 209 1.75 13.88 -29.39
N ARG A 210 1.62 13.36 -28.15
CA ARG A 210 0.61 12.34 -27.76
C ARG A 210 -0.30 12.75 -26.59
N GLU A 211 -0.11 13.93 -26.02
CA GLU A 211 -0.76 14.44 -24.80
C GLU A 211 -0.54 13.59 -23.53
N ARG A 212 0.19 12.47 -23.62
CA ARG A 212 0.45 11.52 -22.53
C ARG A 212 1.69 10.64 -22.84
N VAL A 213 2.49 10.32 -21.82
CA VAL A 213 3.53 9.27 -21.92
C VAL A 213 2.88 7.88 -21.88
N SER A 214 3.19 7.06 -22.89
CA SER A 214 2.70 5.68 -23.05
C SER A 214 3.39 4.66 -22.15
N ASP A 215 4.68 4.85 -21.88
CA ASP A 215 5.47 4.03 -20.97
C ASP A 215 6.52 4.90 -20.28
N LEU A 216 6.30 5.17 -19.00
CA LEU A 216 7.17 6.00 -18.18
C LEU A 216 8.56 5.40 -17.97
N LYS A 217 8.72 4.08 -18.06
CA LYS A 217 9.99 3.40 -17.75
C LYS A 217 11.10 3.74 -18.72
N LYS A 218 10.77 4.11 -19.97
CA LYS A 218 11.71 4.66 -20.97
C LYS A 218 12.39 5.95 -20.51
N TYR A 219 11.76 6.66 -19.58
CA TYR A 219 12.12 8.01 -19.15
C TYR A 219 12.55 8.07 -17.68
N VAL A 220 12.75 6.92 -17.03
CA VAL A 220 13.16 6.85 -15.61
C VAL A 220 14.47 6.07 -15.47
N GLU A 221 15.41 6.67 -14.75
CA GLU A 221 16.73 6.09 -14.47
C GLU A 221 16.90 5.81 -12.98
N LYS A 222 17.67 4.75 -12.67
CA LYS A 222 18.06 4.42 -11.30
C LYS A 222 19.41 5.07 -10.99
N ALA A 223 19.41 6.01 -10.06
CA ALA A 223 20.61 6.69 -9.58
C ALA A 223 21.55 5.72 -8.84
N PRO A 224 22.86 6.03 -8.71
CA PRO A 224 23.81 5.20 -7.96
C PRO A 224 23.46 5.01 -6.47
N CYS A 225 22.62 5.89 -5.89
CA CYS A 225 22.11 5.75 -4.53
C CYS A 225 20.84 4.87 -4.43
N GLY A 226 20.33 4.32 -5.54
CA GLY A 226 19.16 3.44 -5.57
C GLY A 226 17.81 4.13 -5.85
N LEU A 227 17.74 5.46 -5.72
CA LEU A 227 16.55 6.24 -6.05
C LEU A 227 16.26 6.24 -7.55
N HIS A 228 14.98 6.30 -7.93
CA HIS A 228 14.56 6.48 -9.31
C HIS A 228 14.28 7.97 -9.55
N THR A 229 14.57 8.48 -10.75
CA THR A 229 14.22 9.85 -11.17
C THR A 229 13.79 9.87 -12.63
N ILE A 230 12.89 10.78 -13.00
CA ILE A 230 12.64 11.06 -14.41
C ILE A 230 13.89 11.74 -15.01
N VAL A 231 14.21 11.38 -16.25
CA VAL A 231 15.29 11.95 -17.04
C VAL A 231 14.78 13.23 -17.72
N PRO A 232 15.42 14.40 -17.48
CA PRO A 232 14.99 15.68 -18.04
C PRO A 232 15.03 15.69 -19.56
N GLN A 233 14.27 16.59 -20.17
CA GLN A 233 14.26 16.78 -21.62
C GLN A 233 15.62 17.27 -22.14
N GLU A 234 16.01 16.79 -23.33
CA GLU A 234 17.10 17.36 -24.13
C GLU A 234 16.68 18.73 -24.68
N ASN A 235 17.40 19.79 -24.28
CA ASN A 235 17.12 21.20 -24.60
C ASN A 235 16.62 21.41 -26.03
N GLY A 236 15.37 21.87 -26.21
CA GLY A 236 14.80 22.00 -27.54
C GLY A 236 13.59 22.93 -27.64
N LEU A 237 13.25 23.34 -28.87
CA LEU A 237 12.11 24.24 -29.10
C LEU A 237 10.76 23.63 -28.68
N THR A 238 10.66 22.31 -28.55
CA THR A 238 9.45 21.63 -28.01
C THR A 238 9.13 22.04 -26.58
N ASP A 239 10.12 22.47 -25.79
CA ASP A 239 9.91 22.94 -24.42
C ASP A 239 8.89 24.07 -24.34
N LEU A 240 8.87 24.94 -25.35
CA LEU A 240 7.95 26.08 -25.47
C LEU A 240 6.50 25.64 -25.79
N ARG A 241 6.28 24.40 -26.25
CA ARG A 241 4.96 23.79 -26.51
C ARG A 241 4.33 23.13 -25.28
N LEU A 242 5.07 22.98 -24.17
CA LEU A 242 4.57 22.35 -22.93
C LEU A 242 3.50 23.24 -22.25
N LYS A 243 2.32 22.66 -21.99
CA LYS A 243 1.15 23.32 -21.37
C LYS A 243 0.79 22.66 -20.03
N GLU A 244 0.02 23.36 -19.18
CA GLU A 244 -0.41 22.86 -17.85
C GLU A 244 -0.99 21.44 -17.90
N PHE A 245 -1.77 21.10 -18.93
CA PHE A 245 -2.39 19.77 -19.03
C PHE A 245 -1.43 18.63 -19.35
N HIS A 246 -0.29 18.91 -20.02
CA HIS A 246 0.78 17.91 -20.16
C HIS A 246 1.37 17.58 -18.79
N THR A 247 1.50 18.58 -17.90
CA THR A 247 1.99 18.40 -16.52
C THR A 247 1.03 17.58 -15.65
N PHE A 248 -0.29 17.75 -15.83
CA PHE A 248 -1.28 16.87 -15.20
C PHE A 248 -1.23 15.44 -15.76
N SER A 249 -1.06 15.28 -17.08
CA SER A 249 -0.98 13.98 -17.77
C SER A 249 0.24 13.14 -17.33
N ILE A 250 1.41 13.78 -17.20
CA ILE A 250 2.61 13.11 -16.64
C ILE A 250 2.45 12.79 -15.16
N MET A 251 1.89 13.70 -14.33
CA MET A 251 1.65 13.43 -12.91
C MET A 251 0.74 12.22 -12.71
N LYS A 252 -0.35 12.12 -13.49
CA LYS A 252 -1.24 10.96 -13.49
C LYS A 252 -0.50 9.67 -13.92
N THR A 253 0.30 9.75 -14.98
CA THR A 253 1.10 8.60 -15.46
C THR A 253 2.15 8.15 -14.43
N VAL A 254 2.76 9.09 -13.70
CA VAL A 254 3.66 8.85 -12.57
C VAL A 254 2.93 8.12 -11.44
N MET A 255 1.75 8.61 -11.03
CA MET A 255 0.95 8.00 -9.96
C MET A 255 0.40 6.61 -10.33
N GLU A 256 0.08 6.37 -11.60
CA GLU A 256 -0.30 5.03 -12.11
C GLU A 256 0.91 4.07 -12.16
N THR A 257 2.15 4.57 -12.26
CA THR A 257 3.35 3.74 -12.42
C THR A 257 4.06 3.40 -11.11
N TYR A 258 4.20 4.35 -10.17
CA TYR A 258 5.00 4.20 -8.95
C TYR A 258 4.15 3.98 -7.70
N GLU A 259 4.70 3.24 -6.73
CA GLU A 259 4.03 2.98 -5.42
C GLU A 259 4.44 4.02 -4.37
N PHE A 260 5.69 4.48 -4.42
CA PHE A 260 6.23 5.50 -3.51
C PHE A 260 6.85 6.61 -4.34
N ILE A 261 6.36 7.84 -4.14
CA ILE A 261 6.80 9.04 -4.85
C ILE A 261 7.12 10.12 -3.82
N VAL A 262 8.32 10.72 -3.93
CA VAL A 262 8.64 11.98 -3.25
C VAL A 262 8.70 13.07 -4.31
N VAL A 263 7.93 14.14 -4.12
CA VAL A 263 7.85 15.28 -5.06
C VAL A 263 8.68 16.43 -4.53
N ASP A 264 9.73 16.84 -5.25
CA ASP A 264 10.42 18.10 -4.99
C ASP A 264 9.63 19.22 -5.69
N SER A 265 8.88 19.99 -4.92
CA SER A 265 7.93 20.96 -5.46
C SER A 265 8.50 22.37 -5.48
N SER A 266 8.49 23.00 -6.66
CA SER A 266 8.91 24.40 -6.83
C SER A 266 8.10 25.37 -5.95
N SER A 267 8.68 26.53 -5.65
CA SER A 267 8.16 27.46 -4.63
C SER A 267 6.89 28.24 -4.99
N MET A 268 6.23 27.94 -6.11
CA MET A 268 5.09 28.73 -6.61
C MET A 268 3.74 28.05 -6.38
N PHE A 269 2.74 28.82 -5.96
CA PHE A 269 1.36 28.38 -5.79
C PHE A 269 0.61 28.32 -7.13
N THR A 270 1.01 27.40 -8.00
CA THR A 270 0.40 27.17 -9.33
C THR A 270 -0.77 26.18 -9.27
N LYS A 271 -1.53 26.04 -10.38
CA LYS A 271 -2.54 24.97 -10.52
C LYS A 271 -1.92 23.57 -10.44
N VAL A 272 -0.71 23.40 -10.98
CA VAL A 272 0.07 22.14 -10.88
C VAL A 272 0.38 21.83 -9.42
N THR A 273 0.86 22.84 -8.67
CA THR A 273 1.15 22.73 -7.24
C THR A 273 -0.12 22.37 -6.45
N LYS A 274 -1.26 22.99 -6.78
CA LYS A 274 -2.55 22.64 -6.16
C LYS A 274 -2.90 21.17 -6.36
N GLU A 275 -2.84 20.67 -7.59
CA GLU A 275 -3.22 19.28 -7.91
C GLU A 275 -2.33 18.28 -7.15
N ILE A 276 -1.02 18.51 -7.13
CA ILE A 276 -0.05 17.73 -6.34
C ILE A 276 -0.45 17.74 -4.86
N VAL A 277 -0.68 18.93 -4.28
CA VAL A 277 -0.96 19.11 -2.85
C VAL A 277 -2.34 18.57 -2.45
N GLN A 278 -3.29 18.44 -3.38
CA GLN A 278 -4.55 17.72 -3.16
C GLN A 278 -4.39 16.19 -3.23
N GLY A 279 -3.54 15.69 -4.14
CA GLY A 279 -3.31 14.26 -4.36
C GLY A 279 -2.34 13.55 -3.41
N VAL A 280 -1.59 14.28 -2.58
CA VAL A 280 -0.57 13.71 -1.67
C VAL A 280 -1.09 13.19 -0.33
N ASP A 281 -0.40 12.21 0.25
CA ASP A 281 -0.64 11.71 1.61
C ASP A 281 -0.09 12.66 2.67
N LYS A 282 1.10 13.23 2.43
CA LYS A 282 1.77 14.18 3.32
C LYS A 282 2.49 15.30 2.57
N ILE A 283 2.58 16.45 3.22
CA ILE A 283 3.19 17.67 2.74
C ILE A 283 4.20 18.13 3.79
N VAL A 284 5.47 18.26 3.43
CA VAL A 284 6.45 19.01 4.21
C VAL A 284 6.49 20.43 3.69
N TYR A 285 6.14 21.40 4.54
CA TYR A 285 6.20 22.83 4.24
C TYR A 285 7.46 23.43 4.89
N LEU A 286 8.53 23.53 4.11
CA LEU A 286 9.88 23.89 4.55
C LEU A 286 10.15 25.39 4.35
N ILE A 287 10.12 26.13 5.46
CA ILE A 287 10.33 27.58 5.56
C ILE A 287 11.83 27.88 5.76
N SER A 288 12.36 28.93 5.14
CA SER A 288 13.72 29.40 5.46
C SER A 288 13.74 30.27 6.72
N SER A 289 14.78 30.20 7.55
CA SER A 289 14.94 31.08 8.71
C SER A 289 15.40 32.51 8.37
N ARG A 290 15.46 32.91 7.09
CA ARG A 290 15.95 34.25 6.70
C ARG A 290 14.87 35.29 6.94
N ASN A 291 15.17 36.29 7.78
CA ASN A 291 14.40 37.48 8.15
C ASN A 291 13.03 37.71 7.44
N VAL A 292 12.09 36.81 7.70
CA VAL A 292 10.71 36.76 7.19
C VAL A 292 9.83 36.14 8.28
N SER A 293 8.61 36.65 8.49
CA SER A 293 7.72 36.12 9.53
C SER A 293 7.33 34.65 9.25
N VAL A 294 7.87 33.73 10.05
CA VAL A 294 7.51 32.30 10.02
C VAL A 294 6.01 32.14 10.26
N ASN A 295 5.46 32.82 11.27
CA ASN A 295 4.02 32.92 11.55
C ASN A 295 3.21 33.34 10.32
N GLY A 296 3.65 34.38 9.61
CA GLY A 296 2.99 34.90 8.41
C GLY A 296 3.01 33.91 7.25
N LEU A 297 4.13 33.21 7.02
CA LEU A 297 4.25 32.16 6.00
C LEU A 297 3.39 30.94 6.32
N ILE A 298 3.27 30.55 7.59
CA ILE A 298 2.38 29.48 8.05
C ILE A 298 0.92 29.88 7.84
N LYS A 299 0.50 31.08 8.26
CA LYS A 299 -0.87 31.60 8.07
C LYS A 299 -1.26 31.70 6.60
N HIS A 300 -0.37 32.23 5.76
CA HIS A 300 -0.59 32.31 4.32
C HIS A 300 -0.77 30.91 3.68
N PHE A 301 0.01 29.91 4.12
CA PHE A 301 -0.19 28.54 3.64
C PHE A 301 -1.45 27.89 4.22
N GLU A 302 -1.82 28.16 5.47
CA GLU A 302 -3.09 27.70 6.06
C GLU A 302 -4.32 28.18 5.25
N ASP A 303 -4.36 29.46 4.87
CA ASP A 303 -5.47 29.99 4.06
C ASP A 303 -5.46 29.46 2.62
N THR A 304 -4.28 29.22 2.05
CA THR A 304 -4.12 28.51 0.76
C THR A 304 -4.62 27.06 0.87
N ARG A 305 -4.21 26.33 1.92
CA ARG A 305 -4.59 24.95 2.23
C ARG A 305 -6.11 24.81 2.40
N ARG A 306 -6.75 25.74 3.12
CA ARG A 306 -8.21 25.83 3.28
C ARG A 306 -8.90 26.03 1.94
N THR A 307 -8.42 26.98 1.13
CA THR A 307 -8.93 27.27 -0.22
C THR A 307 -8.79 26.04 -1.15
N TRP A 308 -7.74 25.25 -0.98
CA TRP A 308 -7.49 24.02 -1.74
C TRP A 308 -8.15 22.77 -1.12
N LYS A 309 -8.89 22.90 -0.01
CA LYS A 309 -9.56 21.79 0.72
C LYS A 309 -8.61 20.65 1.14
N VAL A 310 -7.37 21.00 1.44
CA VAL A 310 -6.32 20.05 1.85
C VAL A 310 -6.40 19.84 3.36
N ASP A 311 -6.39 18.59 3.84
CA ASP A 311 -6.53 18.29 5.27
C ASP A 311 -5.32 18.79 6.09
N PRO A 312 -5.51 19.48 7.24
CA PRO A 312 -4.40 20.00 8.05
C PRO A 312 -3.49 18.91 8.61
N THR A 313 -4.00 17.69 8.87
CA THR A 313 -3.20 16.55 9.36
C THR A 313 -2.23 16.02 8.31
N LYS A 314 -2.36 16.42 7.04
CA LYS A 314 -1.38 16.11 6.00
C LYS A 314 -0.13 16.98 6.05
N VAL A 315 -0.16 18.13 6.74
CA VAL A 315 0.93 19.13 6.70
C VAL A 315 1.88 19.00 7.89
N LEU A 316 3.17 18.93 7.59
CA LEU A 316 4.28 19.05 8.55
C LEU A 316 5.02 20.36 8.26
N TYR A 317 4.86 21.35 9.13
CA TYR A 317 5.63 22.58 9.06
C TYR A 317 7.03 22.38 9.66
N GLY A 318 8.06 22.90 8.99
CA GLY A 318 9.42 22.90 9.51
C GLY A 318 10.23 24.10 9.04
N VAL A 319 11.20 24.50 9.86
CA VAL A 319 12.14 25.58 9.53
C VAL A 319 13.50 24.98 9.19
N ASN A 320 14.12 25.47 8.11
CA ASN A 320 15.53 25.23 7.81
C ASN A 320 16.34 26.48 8.19
N ARG A 321 17.31 26.34 9.11
CA ARG A 321 18.18 27.47 9.48
C ARG A 321 19.17 27.76 8.36
N MET A 322 19.13 28.97 7.83
CA MET A 322 19.92 29.37 6.66
C MET A 322 21.14 30.25 6.99
N THR A 323 21.40 30.49 8.28
CA THR A 323 22.49 31.31 8.79
C THR A 323 22.69 31.06 10.28
N ASP A 324 23.90 31.35 10.78
CA ASP A 324 24.30 31.48 12.17
C ASP A 324 24.15 32.91 12.72
N ASP A 325 23.97 33.92 11.85
CA ASP A 325 23.85 35.33 12.22
C ASP A 325 22.45 35.66 12.79
N PRO A 326 22.32 35.99 14.09
CA PRO A 326 21.02 36.25 14.72
C PRO A 326 20.32 37.53 14.22
N ALA A 327 21.04 38.43 13.53
CA ALA A 327 20.44 39.63 12.92
C ALA A 327 19.84 39.33 11.54
N LYS A 328 20.17 38.18 10.94
CA LYS A 328 19.60 37.70 9.67
C LYS A 328 18.56 36.59 9.87
N GLU A 329 18.45 36.05 11.08
CA GLU A 329 17.50 35.01 11.44
C GLU A 329 16.12 35.59 11.86
N SER A 330 15.05 34.94 11.41
CA SER A 330 13.68 35.20 11.84
C SER A 330 13.49 34.83 13.31
N LYS A 331 12.94 35.74 14.12
CA LYS A 331 12.53 35.43 15.49
C LYS A 331 11.37 34.42 15.49
N ILE A 332 11.68 33.16 15.78
CA ILE A 332 10.70 32.10 16.01
C ILE A 332 10.12 32.30 17.41
N LEU A 333 8.83 32.65 17.49
CA LEU A 333 8.12 32.85 18.75
C LEU A 333 7.64 31.51 19.34
N GLU A 334 7.30 31.47 20.64
CA GLU A 334 6.70 30.26 21.25
C GLU A 334 5.38 29.87 20.56
N GLU A 335 4.62 30.85 20.06
CA GLU A 335 3.43 30.63 19.22
C GLU A 335 3.76 29.89 17.92
N ASP A 336 4.92 30.14 17.30
CA ASP A 336 5.34 29.48 16.05
C ASP A 336 5.68 28.01 16.32
N LYS A 337 6.37 27.75 17.43
CA LYS A 337 6.79 26.40 17.84
C LYS A 337 5.63 25.44 18.05
N ALA A 338 4.42 25.93 18.32
CA ALA A 338 3.22 25.09 18.41
C ALA A 338 2.85 24.44 17.06
N PHE A 339 3.11 25.14 15.94
CA PHE A 339 2.84 24.66 14.58
C PHE A 339 3.99 23.85 14.00
N LEU A 340 5.24 24.22 14.32
CA LEU A 340 6.42 23.53 13.83
C LEU A 340 6.47 22.07 14.33
N ARG A 341 7.01 21.19 13.47
CA ARG A 341 7.22 19.76 13.76
C ARG A 341 8.69 19.38 13.80
N PHE A 342 9.55 20.16 13.16
CA PHE A 342 11.00 20.02 13.20
C PHE A 342 11.70 21.35 12.86
N GLU A 343 12.97 21.43 13.23
CA GLU A 343 13.85 22.55 12.93
C GLU A 343 15.21 21.95 12.51
N LEU A 344 15.72 22.34 11.34
CA LEU A 344 17.02 21.87 10.85
C LEU A 344 18.10 22.88 11.24
N PRO A 345 19.20 22.45 11.88
CA PRO A 345 20.29 23.35 12.23
C PRO A 345 20.99 23.88 10.98
N TYR A 346 21.57 25.08 11.08
CA TYR A 346 22.39 25.63 10.02
C TYR A 346 23.71 24.86 9.97
N ASP A 347 24.07 24.38 8.79
CA ASP A 347 25.42 23.91 8.50
C ASP A 347 26.06 24.80 7.44
N LYS A 348 27.25 25.32 7.76
CA LYS A 348 27.97 26.24 6.90
C LYS A 348 28.61 25.55 5.70
N ALA A 349 29.12 24.33 5.86
CA ALA A 349 29.78 23.61 4.77
C ALA A 349 28.77 23.26 3.66
N LEU A 350 27.57 22.83 4.02
CA LEU A 350 26.46 22.57 3.10
C LEU A 350 25.88 23.85 2.49
N ALA A 351 25.91 24.99 3.21
CA ALA A 351 25.46 26.28 2.68
C ALA A 351 26.46 26.93 1.71
N ASP A 352 27.77 26.78 1.97
CA ASP A 352 28.84 27.29 1.12
C ASP A 352 29.16 26.35 -0.06
N ASN A 353 28.75 25.07 -0.02
CA ASN A 353 28.97 24.10 -1.10
C ASN A 353 28.17 24.45 -2.38
N ARG A 354 28.88 25.01 -3.38
CA ARG A 354 28.33 25.31 -4.72
C ARG A 354 28.37 24.12 -5.69
N THR A 355 29.04 23.03 -5.32
CA THR A 355 29.21 21.84 -6.16
C THR A 355 28.14 20.79 -5.85
N PRO A 356 27.43 20.26 -6.86
CA PRO A 356 26.47 19.17 -6.68
C PRO A 356 27.06 17.91 -6.02
N ASP A 357 26.78 17.73 -4.74
CA ASP A 357 26.96 16.46 -4.04
C ASP A 357 26.07 15.39 -4.70
N THR A 358 26.70 14.48 -5.46
CA THR A 358 26.03 13.38 -6.17
C THR A 358 25.57 12.27 -5.22
N GLN A 359 26.29 12.07 -4.12
CA GLN A 359 25.84 11.26 -2.99
C GLN A 359 24.80 12.04 -2.16
N VAL A 360 23.90 11.30 -1.52
CA VAL A 360 22.88 11.86 -0.63
C VAL A 360 23.47 12.06 0.77
N LEU A 361 23.14 13.13 1.50
CA LEU A 361 23.77 13.42 2.81
C LEU A 361 23.50 12.31 3.84
N VAL A 362 22.29 11.75 3.87
CA VAL A 362 21.92 10.58 4.69
C VAL A 362 22.72 9.31 4.31
N GLN A 363 23.26 9.24 3.08
CA GLN A 363 24.16 8.17 2.64
C GLN A 363 25.62 8.45 3.03
N ARG A 364 26.11 9.67 2.78
CA ARG A 364 27.51 10.09 3.00
C ARG A 364 27.84 10.22 4.48
N GLU A 365 26.96 10.86 5.25
CA GLU A 365 27.12 11.17 6.66
C GLU A 365 25.83 10.89 7.45
N PRO A 366 25.48 9.62 7.70
CA PRO A 366 24.27 9.26 8.46
C PRO A 366 24.23 9.89 9.88
N ASN A 367 25.39 10.28 10.42
CA ASN A 367 25.50 10.93 11.72
C ASN A 367 25.37 12.47 11.70
N HIS A 368 25.33 13.11 10.54
CA HIS A 368 25.19 14.57 10.42
C HIS A 368 23.86 15.03 11.06
N PRO A 369 23.79 16.15 11.80
CA PRO A 369 22.55 16.58 12.48
C PRO A 369 21.34 16.68 11.55
N ILE A 370 21.51 17.29 10.37
CA ILE A 370 20.45 17.37 9.33
C ILE A 370 20.07 15.97 8.81
N ALA A 371 21.02 15.04 8.66
CA ALA A 371 20.73 13.68 8.19
C ALA A 371 19.91 12.87 9.20
N LYS A 372 20.23 12.99 10.50
CA LYS A 372 19.43 12.38 11.58
C LYS A 372 18.01 12.94 11.59
N ALA A 373 17.86 14.26 11.60
CA ALA A 373 16.55 14.91 11.58
C ALA A 373 15.71 14.47 10.37
N ILE A 374 16.26 14.43 9.15
CA ILE A 374 15.53 13.98 7.96
C ILE A 374 15.17 12.49 8.03
N THR A 375 16.03 11.66 8.63
CA THR A 375 15.75 10.22 8.83
C THR A 375 14.60 10.01 9.84
N GLU A 376 14.60 10.76 10.95
CA GLU A 376 13.52 10.76 11.94
C GLU A 376 12.19 11.26 11.35
N ILE A 377 12.23 12.30 10.51
CA ILE A 377 11.05 12.79 9.77
C ILE A 377 10.56 11.76 8.75
N ALA A 378 11.46 11.09 8.02
CA ALA A 378 11.09 10.01 7.11
C ALA A 378 10.40 8.85 7.84
N HIS A 379 10.94 8.44 8.99
CA HIS A 379 10.30 7.44 9.86
C HIS A 379 8.91 7.92 10.31
N ALA A 380 8.80 9.15 10.82
CA ALA A 380 7.53 9.70 11.29
C ALA A 380 6.46 9.79 10.19
N MET A 381 6.85 10.14 8.96
CA MET A 381 5.94 10.25 7.80
C MET A 381 5.52 8.89 7.22
N LEU A 382 6.40 7.89 7.22
CA LEU A 382 6.07 6.53 6.77
C LEU A 382 5.20 5.79 7.78
N PHE A 383 5.53 5.91 9.06
CA PHE A 383 4.79 5.29 10.16
C PHE A 383 3.71 6.23 10.75
N ASP A 384 3.20 7.18 9.95
CA ASP A 384 2.12 8.10 10.34
C ASP A 384 0.73 7.42 10.39
N GLN A 385 0.68 6.11 10.63
CA GLN A 385 -0.55 5.32 10.64
C GLN A 385 -1.20 5.31 12.04
N VAL A 386 -2.38 4.70 12.13
CA VAL A 386 -3.14 4.56 13.37
C VAL A 386 -3.25 3.07 13.70
N LEU A 387 -2.67 2.64 14.83
CA LEU A 387 -2.86 1.30 15.37
C LEU A 387 -4.09 1.31 16.31
N GLY A 388 -5.12 0.55 15.97
CA GLY A 388 -6.30 0.35 16.81
C GLY A 388 -6.26 -0.97 17.57
N LEU A 389 -6.39 -0.91 18.90
CA LEU A 389 -6.54 -2.08 19.78
C LEU A 389 -7.97 -2.16 20.31
N SER A 390 -8.62 -3.32 20.17
CA SER A 390 -9.95 -3.60 20.72
C SER A 390 -9.88 -4.64 21.84
N LEU A 391 -10.63 -4.43 22.92
CA LEU A 391 -10.66 -5.29 24.11
C LEU A 391 -12.10 -5.65 24.49
N PRO A 392 -12.38 -6.86 25.00
CA PRO A 392 -13.69 -7.21 25.53
C PRO A 392 -14.03 -6.38 26.78
N THR A 393 -15.30 -6.04 27.00
CA THR A 393 -15.71 -5.50 28.30
C THR A 393 -15.93 -6.61 29.33
N PHE A 394 -15.21 -6.52 30.46
CA PHE A 394 -15.33 -7.43 31.60
C PHE A 394 -16.47 -7.01 32.54
N ASP A 395 -17.63 -6.65 32.00
CA ASP A 395 -18.71 -5.99 32.75
C ASP A 395 -19.37 -6.84 33.84
N THR A 396 -19.18 -8.16 33.79
CA THR A 396 -19.78 -9.13 34.72
C THR A 396 -18.90 -9.52 35.91
N ASP A 397 -17.65 -9.04 35.97
CA ASP A 397 -16.66 -9.44 36.99
C ASP A 397 -15.96 -8.20 37.57
N PRO A 398 -16.30 -7.76 38.79
CA PRO A 398 -15.70 -6.57 39.40
C PRO A 398 -14.17 -6.65 39.56
N GLY A 399 -13.64 -7.86 39.78
CA GLY A 399 -12.20 -8.08 39.90
C GLY A 399 -11.50 -7.87 38.56
N LYS A 400 -12.02 -8.46 37.49
CA LYS A 400 -11.49 -8.23 36.12
C LYS A 400 -11.75 -6.81 35.62
N LYS A 401 -12.82 -6.15 36.06
CA LYS A 401 -13.10 -4.74 35.73
C LYS A 401 -12.09 -3.78 36.37
N GLU A 402 -11.75 -3.98 37.65
CA GLU A 402 -10.66 -3.23 38.30
C GLU A 402 -9.28 -3.62 37.75
N LEU A 403 -9.05 -4.89 37.40
CA LEU A 403 -7.81 -5.33 36.77
C LEU A 403 -7.63 -4.72 35.38
N ALA A 404 -8.68 -4.68 34.56
CA ALA A 404 -8.71 -4.03 33.25
C ALA A 404 -8.59 -2.50 33.37
N ARG A 405 -9.17 -1.87 34.40
CA ARG A 405 -8.96 -0.45 34.69
C ARG A 405 -7.51 -0.16 35.05
N ARG A 406 -6.91 -0.94 35.96
CA ARG A 406 -5.49 -0.82 36.32
C ARG A 406 -4.56 -1.11 35.15
N TRP A 407 -4.91 -2.04 34.27
CA TRP A 407 -4.19 -2.32 33.04
C TRP A 407 -4.27 -1.12 32.06
N ALA A 408 -5.46 -0.51 31.95
CA ALA A 408 -5.70 0.74 31.23
C ALA A 408 -5.17 2.00 31.97
N GLU A 409 -4.44 1.84 33.08
CA GLU A 409 -3.76 2.90 33.82
C GLU A 409 -2.24 2.68 33.86
N THR A 410 -1.75 1.45 34.06
CA THR A 410 -0.31 1.13 34.16
C THR A 410 0.29 0.69 32.83
N GLY A 411 -0.32 -0.28 32.15
CA GLY A 411 0.01 -0.61 30.76
C GLY A 411 -0.18 0.62 29.86
N LEU A 412 -1.21 1.42 30.13
CA LEU A 412 -1.48 2.69 29.45
C LEU A 412 -0.58 3.86 29.91
N GLN A 413 0.21 3.72 30.99
CA GLN A 413 1.29 4.66 31.35
C GLN A 413 2.59 4.33 30.60
N GLU A 414 2.96 3.04 30.50
CA GLU A 414 4.11 2.59 29.70
C GLU A 414 3.85 2.87 28.20
N LEU A 415 2.69 2.47 27.70
CA LEU A 415 2.20 2.84 26.37
C LEU A 415 2.00 4.37 26.27
N GLY A 416 1.57 5.03 27.35
CA GLY A 416 1.35 6.48 27.44
C GLY A 416 2.62 7.33 27.47
N ALA A 417 3.82 6.74 27.54
CA ALA A 417 5.06 7.44 27.18
C ALA A 417 5.19 7.59 25.66
N LEU A 418 4.72 6.59 24.90
CA LEU A 418 4.76 6.55 23.43
C LEU A 418 3.57 7.30 22.80
N LEU A 419 2.36 7.18 23.39
CA LEU A 419 1.10 7.67 22.80
C LEU A 419 0.67 9.06 23.26
N ARG A 420 1.58 9.87 23.79
CA ARG A 420 1.27 11.10 24.56
C ARG A 420 0.79 12.31 23.72
N ARG A 421 0.02 12.07 22.64
CA ARG A 421 -0.55 13.07 21.72
C ARG A 421 -1.95 12.72 21.15
N THR A 422 -2.61 11.63 21.58
CA THR A 422 -3.92 11.21 21.04
C THR A 422 -5.07 11.38 22.04
N GLU A 423 -6.25 11.79 21.57
CA GLU A 423 -7.48 11.92 22.37
C GLU A 423 -8.30 10.61 22.44
N LEU A 424 -9.05 10.44 23.53
CA LEU A 424 -10.03 9.37 23.71
C LEU A 424 -11.33 9.68 22.95
N LYS A 425 -11.87 8.70 22.22
CA LYS A 425 -13.17 8.79 21.52
C LYS A 425 -14.25 7.98 22.26
N THR A 426 -15.50 8.27 21.97
CA THR A 426 -16.68 7.59 22.56
C THR A 426 -16.70 6.08 22.26
N PRO A 427 -17.34 5.27 23.12
CA PRO A 427 -17.45 3.82 22.90
C PRO A 427 -18.21 3.48 21.61
N VAL A 428 -17.87 2.35 21.01
CA VAL A 428 -18.51 1.83 19.78
C VAL A 428 -18.88 0.37 19.93
N THR A 429 -19.92 -0.09 19.24
CA THR A 429 -20.33 -1.50 19.25
C THR A 429 -19.64 -2.26 18.11
N ARG A 430 -18.92 -3.33 18.43
CA ARG A 430 -18.26 -4.27 17.49
C ARG A 430 -18.74 -5.69 17.79
N ASN A 431 -19.23 -6.39 16.77
CA ASN A 431 -19.67 -7.81 16.87
C ASN A 431 -20.60 -8.10 18.07
N GLY A 432 -21.52 -7.16 18.38
CA GLY A 432 -22.47 -7.27 19.49
C GLY A 432 -21.93 -6.87 20.87
N GLN A 433 -20.65 -6.53 21.00
CA GLN A 433 -20.03 -6.06 22.24
C GLN A 433 -19.69 -4.57 22.18
N THR A 434 -19.87 -3.85 23.29
CA THR A 434 -19.40 -2.47 23.44
C THR A 434 -17.88 -2.48 23.65
N VAL A 435 -17.13 -1.64 22.96
CA VAL A 435 -15.68 -1.52 23.12
C VAL A 435 -15.23 -0.05 23.18
N HIS A 436 -14.11 0.20 23.85
CA HIS A 436 -13.40 1.48 23.84
C HIS A 436 -12.30 1.46 22.78
N LEU A 437 -12.08 2.58 22.10
CA LEU A 437 -11.07 2.74 21.05
C LEU A 437 -9.82 3.48 21.59
N LEU A 438 -8.64 2.95 21.29
CA LEU A 438 -7.33 3.54 21.61
C LEU A 438 -6.47 3.59 20.33
N GLU A 439 -5.77 4.70 20.10
CA GLU A 439 -5.08 5.01 18.82
C GLU A 439 -3.62 5.50 19.04
N GLY A 440 -2.64 4.91 18.33
CA GLY A 440 -1.21 5.23 18.55
C GLY A 440 -0.18 4.60 17.60
N ARG A 441 1.14 4.79 17.85
CA ARG A 441 2.27 4.44 16.95
C ARG A 441 3.55 3.94 17.65
N THR A 442 4.23 2.94 17.06
CA THR A 442 5.67 2.56 17.20
C THR A 442 6.05 1.49 16.13
N ALA A 443 7.20 0.79 16.20
CA ALA A 443 7.76 -0.10 15.14
C ALA A 443 8.59 -1.28 15.80
N LYS A 444 9.08 -2.37 15.18
CA LYS A 444 8.99 -2.98 13.83
C LYS A 444 8.79 -4.52 13.93
N TRP A 445 7.80 -5.11 13.26
CA TRP A 445 7.65 -6.54 12.86
C TRP A 445 6.88 -6.65 11.53
N LEU A 446 6.87 -7.81 10.87
CA LEU A 446 6.22 -8.00 9.55
C LEU A 446 4.81 -8.58 9.68
N LEU A 447 3.79 -7.85 9.20
CA LEU A 447 2.40 -8.28 9.12
C LEU A 447 1.87 -7.95 7.71
N ASN A 448 1.34 -8.94 6.98
CA ASN A 448 0.89 -8.80 5.59
C ASN A 448 1.90 -8.08 4.66
N GLN A 449 3.18 -8.42 4.78
CA GLN A 449 4.33 -7.78 4.09
C GLN A 449 4.59 -6.28 4.41
N HIS A 450 3.87 -5.70 5.37
CA HIS A 450 4.11 -4.35 5.88
C HIS A 450 4.74 -4.36 7.28
N VAL A 451 5.38 -3.25 7.65
CA VAL A 451 6.15 -3.12 8.89
C VAL A 451 5.32 -2.40 9.96
N VAL A 452 5.03 -3.10 11.06
CA VAL A 452 4.10 -2.70 12.14
C VAL A 452 4.80 -2.68 13.51
N ALA A 453 4.21 -2.14 14.57
CA ALA A 453 4.81 -2.11 15.92
C ALA A 453 5.09 -3.51 16.51
N LEU A 454 6.15 -3.63 17.34
CA LEU A 454 6.42 -4.82 18.15
C LEU A 454 6.38 -4.44 19.63
N VAL A 455 5.42 -4.99 20.38
CA VAL A 455 5.39 -4.97 21.84
C VAL A 455 5.12 -6.41 22.32
N ASN A 456 5.94 -6.92 23.23
CA ASN A 456 5.89 -8.32 23.65
C ASN A 456 4.78 -8.56 24.69
N PHE A 457 3.54 -8.69 24.22
CA PHE A 457 2.37 -8.93 25.06
C PHE A 457 2.20 -10.41 25.50
N ALA A 458 2.59 -11.37 24.64
CA ALA A 458 2.05 -12.74 24.64
C ALA A 458 2.13 -13.50 25.98
N ASN A 459 3.29 -13.48 26.66
CA ASN A 459 3.51 -14.31 27.85
C ASN A 459 2.73 -13.84 29.09
N ARG A 460 2.39 -12.53 29.20
CA ARG A 460 1.81 -11.97 30.42
C ARG A 460 0.28 -12.05 30.43
N PHE A 461 -0.37 -11.63 29.35
CA PHE A 461 -1.83 -11.50 29.33
C PHE A 461 -2.57 -12.83 29.15
N LYS A 462 -1.90 -13.87 28.61
CA LYS A 462 -2.44 -15.24 28.68
C LYS A 462 -2.49 -15.78 30.12
N GLN A 463 -1.56 -15.37 30.99
CA GLN A 463 -1.59 -15.74 32.42
C GLN A 463 -2.54 -14.86 33.24
N GLU A 464 -2.54 -13.54 33.03
CA GLU A 464 -3.34 -12.59 33.85
C GLU A 464 -4.83 -12.56 33.47
N PHE A 465 -5.19 -12.82 32.19
CA PHE A 465 -6.58 -12.67 31.70
C PHE A 465 -7.14 -13.89 30.96
N GLY A 466 -6.34 -14.92 30.65
CA GLY A 466 -6.79 -16.08 29.89
C GLY A 466 -7.16 -15.79 28.44
N LEU A 467 -6.62 -14.72 27.86
CA LEU A 467 -6.88 -14.33 26.47
C LEU A 467 -6.07 -15.22 25.50
N ASP A 468 -6.77 -15.96 24.65
CA ASP A 468 -6.15 -16.78 23.60
C ASP A 468 -5.83 -16.01 22.32
N LYS A 469 -6.40 -14.81 22.12
CA LYS A 469 -6.29 -14.00 20.91
C LYS A 469 -6.36 -12.50 21.20
N VAL A 470 -5.68 -11.68 20.40
CA VAL A 470 -5.75 -10.22 20.38
C VAL A 470 -6.07 -9.75 18.95
N ILE A 471 -7.06 -8.86 18.81
CA ILE A 471 -7.46 -8.31 17.50
C ILE A 471 -6.86 -6.91 17.34
N PHE A 472 -5.98 -6.77 16.36
CA PHE A 472 -5.45 -5.51 15.89
C PHE A 472 -6.23 -5.01 14.68
N THR A 473 -6.33 -3.70 14.52
CA THR A 473 -6.86 -3.07 13.30
C THR A 473 -5.88 -2.05 12.73
N MET A 474 -5.69 -2.12 11.41
CA MET A 474 -4.83 -1.21 10.65
C MET A 474 -5.56 -0.83 9.36
N ASN A 475 -5.80 0.47 9.14
CA ASN A 475 -6.53 0.99 7.97
C ASN A 475 -7.91 0.31 7.72
N GLY A 476 -8.59 -0.14 8.78
CA GLY A 476 -9.87 -0.85 8.70
C GLY A 476 -9.77 -2.35 8.42
N GLN A 477 -8.60 -2.89 8.09
CA GLN A 477 -8.38 -4.33 8.01
C GLN A 477 -8.11 -4.89 9.43
N GLU A 478 -8.79 -5.98 9.77
CA GLU A 478 -8.57 -6.71 11.03
C GLU A 478 -7.42 -7.72 10.87
N SER A 479 -6.68 -7.96 11.95
CA SER A 479 -5.66 -9.01 12.01
C SER A 479 -5.61 -9.57 13.42
N VAL A 480 -5.65 -10.90 13.51
CA VAL A 480 -5.79 -11.63 14.77
C VAL A 480 -4.49 -12.33 15.10
N VAL A 481 -3.98 -12.08 16.30
CA VAL A 481 -2.74 -12.67 16.87
C VAL A 481 -3.11 -13.59 18.02
#